data_AF-A0A931PGE8-F1
#
_entry.id   AF-A0A931PGE8-F1
#
_cell.length_a   1.000
_cell.length_b   1.000
_cell.length_c   1.000
_cell.angle_alpha   90.00
_cell.angle_beta   90.00
_cell.angle_gamma   90.00
#
_symmetry.space_group_name_H-M   'P 1'
#
loop_
_entity.id
_entity.type
_entity.pdbx_description
1 polymer ?
#
loop_
_entity_poly.entity_id
_entity_poly.type
_entity_poly.pdbx_seq_one_letter_code
_entity_poly.pdbx_strand_id
1 'polypeptide(L)'
;MSETSGKKGRLDNLPSAPRLTGKEAAAHSANVRRLRIALPTIGAVLVGVFLANTRGEGPADVFLDQFKDLEAATEELRMARPHFSGVDADGRPFDITADAATQAAGDSKRIGLEGPRAVSGANGDDRSILSAIRGEFDSNSKTLVLTEDVTFERRVGADDYVMKTPSATFLIDEDKVTSDAGVRGQGPRGATLEADKMTANNEDKRVVFEGNVKVRIYPSREEGDCLPRFGAPVGERDPGENCKRSAGEDGKVSPEPTIRENR
;
A
#
# COMPACT_ATOMS: atom_id res chain seq x y z
N MET A 1 -41.47 -16.68 -108.88
CA MET A 1 -40.67 -17.52 -107.97
C MET A 1 -39.39 -16.80 -107.63
N SER A 2 -39.09 -16.70 -106.34
CA SER A 2 -37.91 -16.09 -105.75
C SER A 2 -36.69 -17.00 -105.87
N GLU A 3 -35.51 -16.44 -106.12
CA GLU A 3 -34.28 -16.98 -105.57
C GLU A 3 -33.26 -15.87 -105.29
N THR A 4 -32.72 -15.96 -104.09
CA THR A 4 -31.74 -15.11 -103.41
C THR A 4 -30.33 -15.34 -103.91
N SER A 5 -29.44 -14.35 -103.73
CA SER A 5 -28.00 -14.49 -103.38
C SER A 5 -27.23 -13.27 -103.95
N GLY A 6 -26.34 -12.59 -103.27
CA GLY A 6 -25.66 -12.83 -102.01
C GLY A 6 -24.69 -11.65 -101.77
N LYS A 7 -24.54 -11.30 -100.49
CA LYS A 7 -23.69 -10.23 -99.96
C LYS A 7 -22.26 -10.25 -100.51
N LYS A 8 -21.77 -9.10 -101.00
CA LYS A 8 -20.34 -8.79 -101.12
C LYS A 8 -20.14 -7.31 -100.84
N GLY A 9 -19.20 -6.99 -99.95
CA GLY A 9 -18.78 -5.60 -99.70
C GLY A 9 -18.70 -5.20 -98.24
N ARG A 10 -18.21 -6.06 -97.34
CA ARG A 10 -17.89 -5.62 -95.97
C ARG A 10 -16.66 -6.26 -95.33
N LEU A 11 -15.72 -6.73 -96.13
CA LEU A 11 -14.44 -7.28 -95.63
C LEU A 11 -13.22 -6.44 -96.02
N ASP A 12 -13.40 -5.33 -96.73
CA ASP A 12 -12.28 -4.58 -97.33
C ASP A 12 -11.65 -3.55 -96.39
N ASN A 13 -12.12 -3.46 -95.13
CA ASN A 13 -11.65 -2.48 -94.15
C ASN A 13 -11.21 -3.13 -92.82
N LEU A 14 -10.52 -4.26 -92.90
CA LEU A 14 -9.74 -4.75 -91.77
C LEU A 14 -8.32 -4.18 -91.86
N PRO A 15 -7.87 -3.35 -90.89
CA PRO A 15 -6.47 -2.92 -90.84
C PRO A 15 -5.60 -4.18 -90.71
N SER A 16 -4.87 -4.48 -91.77
CA SER A 16 -3.89 -5.55 -91.77
C SER A 16 -2.74 -5.11 -90.86
N ALA A 17 -2.70 -5.63 -89.64
CA ALA A 17 -1.59 -5.38 -88.72
C ALA A 17 -0.26 -5.77 -89.41
N PRO A 18 0.81 -4.97 -89.24
CA PRO A 18 2.11 -5.29 -89.83
C PRO A 18 2.54 -6.68 -89.35
N ARG A 19 2.80 -7.60 -90.27
CA ARG A 19 3.46 -8.86 -89.95
C ARG A 19 4.88 -8.50 -89.49
N LEU A 20 5.09 -8.44 -88.18
CA LEU A 20 6.41 -8.31 -87.60
C LEU A 20 7.30 -9.41 -88.19
N THR A 21 8.40 -8.99 -88.81
CA THR A 21 9.36 -9.89 -89.44
C THR A 21 9.82 -10.93 -88.41
N GLY A 22 9.95 -12.20 -88.81
CA GLY A 22 10.17 -13.31 -87.88
C GLY A 22 11.42 -13.19 -86.99
N LYS A 23 12.36 -12.29 -87.32
CA LYS A 23 13.56 -12.02 -86.51
C LYS A 23 13.29 -11.07 -85.34
N GLU A 24 12.45 -10.05 -85.50
CA GLU A 24 12.07 -9.13 -84.42
C GLU A 24 11.04 -9.76 -83.46
N ALA A 25 10.13 -10.59 -83.99
CA ALA A 25 9.21 -11.38 -83.17
C ALA A 25 9.93 -12.44 -82.30
N ALA A 26 11.01 -13.05 -82.80
CA ALA A 26 11.81 -14.03 -82.06
C ALA A 26 12.64 -13.38 -80.92
N ALA A 27 13.20 -12.19 -81.15
CA ALA A 27 13.94 -11.45 -80.12
C ALA A 27 13.02 -10.99 -78.98
N HIS A 28 11.82 -10.50 -79.30
CA HIS A 28 10.83 -10.13 -78.30
C HIS A 28 10.27 -11.36 -77.54
N SER A 29 10.06 -12.48 -78.24
CA SER A 29 9.63 -13.76 -77.65
C SER A 29 10.68 -14.35 -76.70
N ALA A 30 11.97 -14.24 -77.02
CA ALA A 30 13.06 -14.70 -76.15
C ALA A 30 13.15 -13.87 -74.85
N ASN A 31 12.97 -12.55 -74.94
CA ASN A 31 12.98 -11.66 -73.77
C ASN A 31 11.76 -11.89 -72.86
N VAL A 32 10.57 -12.07 -73.44
CA VAL A 32 9.35 -12.41 -72.68
C VAL A 32 9.47 -13.78 -72.01
N ARG A 33 10.07 -14.77 -72.69
CA ARG A 33 10.30 -16.10 -72.11
C ARG A 33 11.28 -16.07 -70.93
N ARG A 34 12.32 -15.21 -71.00
CA ARG A 34 13.23 -14.96 -69.87
C ARG A 34 12.51 -14.29 -68.70
N LEU A 35 11.72 -13.26 -68.93
CA LEU A 35 10.94 -12.60 -67.85
C LEU A 35 9.92 -13.55 -67.20
N ARG A 36 9.27 -14.41 -68.00
CA ARG A 36 8.29 -15.40 -67.52
C ARG A 36 8.91 -16.45 -66.59
N ILE A 37 10.22 -16.66 -66.65
CA ILE A 37 10.96 -17.58 -65.78
C ILE A 37 11.66 -16.81 -64.65
N ALA A 38 12.24 -15.63 -64.93
CA ALA A 38 12.96 -14.83 -63.94
C ALA A 38 12.04 -14.29 -62.82
N LEU A 39 10.80 -13.93 -63.16
CA LEU A 39 9.87 -13.39 -62.17
C LEU A 39 9.50 -14.42 -61.08
N PRO A 40 9.04 -15.64 -61.40
CA PRO A 40 8.73 -16.64 -60.38
C PRO A 40 9.98 -17.12 -59.63
N THR A 41 11.16 -17.17 -60.26
CA THR A 41 12.39 -17.57 -59.56
C THR A 41 12.81 -16.54 -58.52
N ILE A 42 12.74 -15.24 -58.83
CA ILE A 42 13.00 -14.17 -57.85
C ILE A 42 11.99 -14.26 -56.70
N GLY A 43 10.71 -14.50 -56.99
CA GLY A 43 9.69 -14.70 -55.97
C GLY A 43 10.01 -15.90 -55.06
N ALA A 44 10.41 -17.03 -55.62
CA ALA A 44 10.81 -18.22 -54.85
C ALA A 44 12.05 -17.97 -53.99
N VAL A 45 13.04 -17.22 -54.49
CA VAL A 45 14.23 -16.83 -53.73
C VAL A 45 13.85 -15.93 -52.56
N LEU A 46 13.00 -14.91 -52.77
CA LEU A 46 12.54 -14.03 -51.70
C LEU A 46 11.77 -14.78 -50.61
N VAL A 47 10.90 -15.72 -51.00
CA VAL A 47 10.18 -16.59 -50.05
C VAL A 47 11.16 -17.50 -49.29
N GLY A 48 12.17 -18.05 -49.98
CA GLY A 48 13.21 -18.87 -49.36
C GLY A 48 14.05 -18.09 -48.35
N VAL A 49 14.44 -16.86 -48.68
CA VAL A 49 15.17 -15.95 -47.78
C VAL A 49 14.31 -15.57 -46.59
N PHE A 50 13.03 -15.23 -46.81
CA PHE A 50 12.09 -14.93 -45.73
C PHE A 50 11.96 -16.13 -44.77
N LEU A 51 11.73 -17.34 -45.29
CA LEU A 51 11.62 -18.55 -44.47
C LEU A 51 12.90 -18.88 -43.71
N ALA A 52 14.06 -18.68 -44.34
CA ALA A 52 15.37 -18.86 -43.69
C ALA A 52 15.59 -17.82 -42.57
N ASN A 53 15.18 -16.58 -42.79
CA ASN A 53 15.30 -15.50 -41.81
C ASN A 53 14.31 -15.69 -40.64
N THR A 54 13.08 -16.16 -40.91
CA THR A 54 12.09 -16.46 -39.85
C THR A 54 12.46 -17.65 -38.94
N ARG A 55 13.51 -18.40 -39.26
CA ARG A 55 14.07 -19.43 -38.36
C ARG A 55 15.13 -18.88 -37.40
N GLY A 56 15.58 -17.64 -37.61
CA GLY A 56 16.31 -16.87 -36.61
C GLY A 56 15.33 -15.94 -35.90
N GLU A 57 15.16 -16.15 -34.60
CA GLU A 57 14.66 -15.21 -33.58
C GLU A 57 13.94 -14.00 -34.16
N GLY A 58 12.61 -14.11 -34.29
CA GLY A 58 11.79 -13.00 -34.73
C GLY A 58 11.93 -11.82 -33.77
N PRO A 59 11.67 -10.57 -34.22
CA PRO A 59 11.70 -9.40 -33.34
C PRO A 59 10.68 -9.46 -32.17
N ALA A 60 9.82 -10.48 -32.11
CA ALA A 60 8.99 -10.77 -30.94
C ALA A 60 9.81 -11.33 -29.75
N ASP A 61 10.92 -12.03 -29.99
CA ASP A 61 11.79 -12.55 -28.92
C ASP A 61 12.62 -11.44 -28.27
N VAL A 62 12.99 -10.38 -29.00
CA VAL A 62 13.75 -9.25 -28.43
C VAL A 62 12.91 -8.41 -27.45
N PHE A 63 11.59 -8.33 -27.68
CA PHE A 63 10.67 -7.73 -26.71
C PHE A 63 10.45 -8.65 -25.51
N LEU A 64 10.39 -9.98 -25.70
CA LEU A 64 10.22 -10.94 -24.60
C LEU A 64 11.51 -11.14 -23.78
N ASP A 65 12.71 -11.02 -24.36
CA ASP A 65 13.97 -11.08 -23.63
C ASP A 65 14.17 -9.86 -22.71
N GLN A 66 13.71 -8.67 -23.13
CA GLN A 66 13.67 -7.50 -22.24
C GLN A 66 12.74 -7.67 -21.02
N PHE A 67 11.77 -8.59 -21.07
CA PHE A 67 10.92 -8.93 -19.94
C PHE A 67 11.35 -10.21 -19.20
N LYS A 68 12.10 -11.12 -19.84
CA LYS A 68 12.71 -12.28 -19.17
C LYS A 68 13.78 -11.89 -18.17
N ASP A 69 14.53 -10.80 -18.43
CA ASP A 69 15.47 -10.24 -17.46
C ASP A 69 14.78 -9.59 -16.24
N LEU A 70 13.48 -9.24 -16.34
CA LEU A 70 12.68 -8.80 -15.19
C LEU A 70 12.17 -9.98 -14.33
N GLU A 71 12.04 -11.18 -14.90
CA GLU A 71 11.58 -12.37 -14.17
C GLU A 71 12.71 -13.14 -13.45
N ALA A 72 13.98 -12.79 -13.72
CA ALA A 72 15.15 -13.47 -13.17
C ALA A 72 16.02 -12.61 -12.24
N ALA A 73 15.60 -11.38 -11.94
CA ALA A 73 16.20 -10.65 -10.85
C ALA A 73 15.65 -11.22 -9.54
N THR A 74 16.54 -11.71 -8.69
CA THR A 74 16.29 -12.03 -7.27
C THR A 74 16.04 -10.71 -6.53
N GLU A 75 15.07 -9.94 -7.01
CA GLU A 75 14.81 -8.57 -6.60
C GLU A 75 13.99 -8.61 -5.33
N GLU A 76 14.61 -8.08 -4.29
CA GLU A 76 13.98 -7.72 -3.04
C GLU A 76 12.76 -6.82 -3.34
N LEU A 77 11.55 -7.31 -3.02
CA LEU A 77 10.33 -6.59 -3.31
C LEU A 77 10.22 -5.41 -2.35
N ARG A 78 10.37 -4.19 -2.88
CA ARG A 78 10.22 -2.95 -2.12
C ARG A 78 8.86 -2.30 -2.42
N MET A 79 8.08 -2.09 -1.37
CA MET A 79 6.76 -1.48 -1.41
C MET A 79 6.81 -0.09 -0.78
N ALA A 80 6.20 0.90 -1.43
CA ALA A 80 6.03 2.25 -0.88
C ALA A 80 4.65 2.38 -0.20
N ARG A 81 4.61 2.94 1.01
CA ARG A 81 3.40 3.08 1.83
C ARG A 81 2.54 1.82 1.92
N PRO A 82 3.12 0.68 2.33
CA PRO A 82 2.38 -0.56 2.50
C PRO A 82 1.29 -0.40 3.58
N HIS A 83 0.20 -1.12 3.40
CA HIS A 83 -0.88 -1.23 4.37
C HIS A 83 -1.27 -2.71 4.49
N PHE A 84 -1.09 -3.26 5.68
CA PHE A 84 -1.47 -4.62 6.03
C PHE A 84 -2.63 -4.55 7.01
N SER A 85 -3.72 -5.23 6.68
CA SER A 85 -4.88 -5.38 7.57
C SER A 85 -5.13 -6.85 7.84
N GLY A 86 -5.65 -7.15 9.02
CA GLY A 86 -5.92 -8.52 9.44
C GLY A 86 -6.77 -8.59 10.69
N VAL A 87 -6.91 -9.80 11.21
CA VAL A 87 -7.59 -10.06 12.49
C VAL A 87 -6.68 -10.89 13.38
N ASP A 88 -6.70 -10.59 14.68
CA ASP A 88 -6.04 -11.40 15.69
C ASP A 88 -6.80 -12.71 15.96
N ALA A 89 -6.36 -13.50 16.93
CA ALA A 89 -7.00 -14.76 17.30
C ALA A 89 -8.42 -14.59 17.86
N ASP A 90 -8.72 -13.42 18.45
CA ASP A 90 -10.02 -13.06 19.02
C ASP A 90 -10.98 -12.42 17.99
N GLY A 91 -10.51 -12.24 16.75
CA GLY A 91 -11.27 -11.61 15.67
C GLY A 91 -11.27 -10.08 15.70
N ARG A 92 -10.42 -9.44 16.51
CA ARG A 92 -10.28 -7.99 16.53
C ARG A 92 -9.43 -7.54 15.33
N PRO A 93 -9.88 -6.51 14.59
CA PRO A 93 -9.13 -6.01 13.46
C PRO A 93 -7.87 -5.27 13.92
N PHE A 94 -6.78 -5.47 13.18
CA PHE A 94 -5.55 -4.70 13.30
C PHE A 94 -5.11 -4.17 11.93
N ASP A 95 -4.45 -3.02 11.96
CA ASP A 95 -3.91 -2.35 10.79
C ASP A 95 -2.45 -1.98 11.03
N ILE A 96 -1.56 -2.37 10.13
CA ILE A 96 -0.14 -2.03 10.13
C ILE A 96 0.14 -1.22 8.87
N THR A 97 0.61 0.01 9.07
CA THR A 97 1.06 0.92 8.02
C THR A 97 2.54 1.21 8.19
N ALA A 98 3.25 1.48 7.10
CA ALA A 98 4.65 1.90 7.15
C ALA A 98 4.95 2.88 6.00
N ASP A 99 6.11 3.53 6.03
CA ASP A 99 6.56 4.40 4.93
C ASP A 99 7.10 3.57 3.76
N ALA A 100 7.82 2.50 4.08
CA ALA A 100 8.26 1.49 3.12
C ALA A 100 8.25 0.10 3.76
N ALA A 101 8.04 -0.92 2.93
CA ALA A 101 8.28 -2.31 3.28
C ALA A 101 9.23 -2.95 2.30
N THR A 102 10.05 -3.88 2.79
CA THR A 102 11.03 -4.58 2.00
C THR A 102 10.93 -6.08 2.31
N GLN A 103 10.68 -6.89 1.29
CA GLN A 103 10.52 -8.33 1.42
C GLN A 103 11.66 -9.04 0.69
N ALA A 104 12.42 -9.85 1.44
CA ALA A 104 13.60 -10.53 0.92
C ALA A 104 13.23 -11.60 -0.10
N ALA A 105 13.99 -11.67 -1.20
CA ALA A 105 13.83 -12.69 -2.22
C ALA A 105 14.23 -14.07 -1.64
N GLY A 106 13.24 -14.96 -1.47
CA GLY A 106 13.41 -16.28 -0.86
C GLY A 106 12.83 -16.42 0.55
N ASP A 107 12.49 -15.31 1.21
CA ASP A 107 11.74 -15.31 2.47
C ASP A 107 10.59 -14.30 2.41
N SER A 108 9.52 -14.70 1.71
CA SER A 108 8.31 -13.90 1.59
C SER A 108 7.56 -13.71 2.91
N LYS A 109 7.98 -14.38 3.99
CA LYS A 109 7.28 -14.33 5.26
C LYS A 109 7.74 -13.17 6.14
N ARG A 110 9.02 -12.80 6.03
CA ARG A 110 9.63 -11.68 6.76
C ARG A 110 9.62 -10.42 5.92
N ILE A 111 9.02 -9.38 6.47
CA ILE A 111 8.85 -8.09 5.83
C ILE A 111 9.50 -7.05 6.73
N GLY A 112 10.59 -6.45 6.27
CA GLY A 112 11.19 -5.30 6.92
C GLY A 112 10.32 -4.06 6.71
N LEU A 113 10.08 -3.29 7.75
CA LEU A 113 9.23 -2.10 7.77
C LEU A 113 10.04 -0.88 8.20
N GLU A 114 9.91 0.22 7.44
CA GLU A 114 10.44 1.54 7.78
C GLU A 114 9.29 2.42 8.29
N GLY A 115 9.43 2.98 9.50
CA GLY A 115 8.38 3.75 10.15
C GLY A 115 7.08 2.97 10.42
N PRO A 116 7.12 1.72 10.94
CA PRO A 116 5.90 0.96 11.19
C PRO A 116 5.02 1.66 12.22
N ARG A 117 3.71 1.65 11.94
CA ARG A 117 2.64 2.08 12.83
C ARG A 117 1.54 1.03 12.80
N ALA A 118 1.36 0.34 13.92
CA ALA A 118 0.31 -0.64 14.13
C ALA A 118 -0.80 -0.03 14.98
N VAL A 119 -2.05 -0.27 14.59
CA VAL A 119 -3.25 0.12 15.33
C VAL A 119 -4.08 -1.13 15.57
N SER A 120 -4.48 -1.36 16.82
CA SER A 120 -5.46 -2.39 17.16
C SER A 120 -6.64 -1.77 17.90
N GLY A 121 -7.82 -2.40 17.78
CA GLY A 121 -9.02 -1.97 18.48
C GLY A 121 -9.63 -0.66 17.96
N ALA A 122 -9.42 -0.32 16.67
CA ALA A 122 -9.87 0.95 16.09
C ALA A 122 -11.39 1.21 16.19
N ASN A 123 -12.20 0.16 16.34
CA ASN A 123 -13.67 0.22 16.38
C ASN A 123 -14.26 0.12 17.79
N GLY A 124 -13.43 0.15 18.84
CA GLY A 124 -13.88 0.01 20.24
C GLY A 124 -13.34 1.09 21.18
N ASP A 125 -13.70 0.98 22.46
CA ASP A 125 -13.27 1.89 23.52
C ASP A 125 -11.78 1.72 23.92
N ASP A 126 -11.18 0.57 23.58
CA ASP A 126 -9.82 0.19 23.92
C ASP A 126 -8.93 0.26 22.65
N ARG A 127 -8.55 1.48 22.24
CA ARG A 127 -7.63 1.69 21.11
C ARG A 127 -6.17 1.61 21.57
N SER A 128 -5.36 0.85 20.85
CA SER A 128 -3.91 0.81 21.04
C SER A 128 -3.15 1.16 19.76
N ILE A 129 -2.05 1.89 19.91
CA ILE A 129 -1.20 2.35 18.81
C ILE A 129 0.25 2.01 19.17
N LEU A 130 0.94 1.28 18.31
CA LEU A 130 2.37 1.04 18.40
C LEU A 130 3.05 1.72 17.22
N SER A 131 4.18 2.37 17.46
CA SER A 131 4.99 2.99 16.41
C SER A 131 6.47 2.84 16.72
N ALA A 132 7.30 2.77 15.68
CA ALA A 132 8.76 2.72 15.79
C ALA A 132 9.42 3.27 14.52
N ILE A 133 10.74 3.44 14.55
CA ILE A 133 11.51 3.84 13.35
C ILE A 133 11.75 2.64 12.43
N ARG A 134 11.97 1.44 13.00
CA ARG A 134 12.14 0.20 12.23
C ARG A 134 11.31 -0.92 12.83
N GLY A 135 10.89 -1.85 11.97
CA GLY A 135 10.30 -3.09 12.43
C GLY A 135 10.49 -4.24 11.45
N GLU A 136 10.24 -5.44 11.94
CA GLU A 136 10.20 -6.66 11.15
C GLU A 136 8.89 -7.36 11.45
N PHE A 137 8.11 -7.60 10.40
CA PHE A 137 6.85 -8.31 10.48
C PHE A 137 7.02 -9.71 9.91
N ASP A 138 6.81 -10.72 10.76
CA ASP A 138 6.71 -12.12 10.35
C ASP A 138 5.23 -12.49 10.21
N SER A 139 4.79 -12.70 8.96
CA SER A 139 3.42 -13.07 8.63
C SER A 139 3.01 -14.49 9.04
N ASN A 140 3.98 -15.37 9.29
CA ASN A 140 3.75 -16.77 9.65
C ASN A 140 3.59 -16.93 11.16
N SER A 141 4.46 -16.32 11.95
CA SER A 141 4.31 -16.27 13.42
C SER A 141 3.46 -15.11 13.91
N LYS A 142 2.96 -14.26 13.00
CA LYS A 142 2.23 -13.01 13.28
C LYS A 142 2.89 -12.20 14.40
N THR A 143 4.21 -12.05 14.27
CA THR A 143 5.04 -11.35 15.25
C THR A 143 5.55 -10.07 14.61
N LEU A 144 5.41 -8.95 15.32
CA LEU A 144 5.95 -7.66 14.92
C LEU A 144 7.04 -7.25 15.90
N VAL A 145 8.29 -7.30 15.45
CA VAL A 145 9.44 -6.83 16.22
C VAL A 145 9.68 -5.38 15.87
N LEU A 146 9.68 -4.50 16.86
CA LEU A 146 9.86 -3.06 16.72
C LEU A 146 11.17 -2.64 17.37
N THR A 147 11.95 -1.83 16.66
CA THR A 147 13.26 -1.36 17.11
C THR A 147 13.41 0.12 16.83
N GLU A 148 14.13 0.82 17.71
CA GLU A 148 14.43 2.25 17.64
C GLU A 148 13.20 3.15 17.89
N ASP A 149 13.23 3.87 19.02
CA ASP A 149 12.20 4.82 19.47
C ASP A 149 10.77 4.25 19.42
N VAL A 150 10.58 3.08 20.06
CA VAL A 150 9.27 2.45 20.11
C VAL A 150 8.37 3.23 21.07
N THR A 151 7.23 3.68 20.56
CA THR A 151 6.18 4.34 21.32
C THR A 151 4.91 3.49 21.29
N PHE A 152 4.42 3.14 22.49
CA PHE A 152 3.16 2.44 22.71
C PHE A 152 2.17 3.39 23.38
N GLU A 153 1.04 3.64 22.72
CA GLU A 153 -0.04 4.48 23.22
C GLU A 153 -1.27 3.62 23.43
N ARG A 154 -1.89 3.75 24.60
CA ARG A 154 -3.13 3.05 24.92
C ARG A 154 -4.11 4.02 25.53
N ARG A 155 -5.32 4.02 24.99
CA ARG A 155 -6.47 4.70 25.59
C ARG A 155 -7.26 3.71 26.43
N VAL A 156 -7.53 4.07 27.68
CA VAL A 156 -8.39 3.30 28.59
C VAL A 156 -9.46 4.26 29.10
N GLY A 157 -10.66 4.17 28.54
CA GLY A 157 -11.75 5.11 28.82
C GLY A 157 -11.43 6.54 28.39
N ALA A 158 -11.34 7.47 29.36
CA ALA A 158 -11.02 8.87 29.11
C ALA A 158 -9.52 9.19 29.18
N ASP A 159 -8.72 8.25 29.68
CA ASP A 159 -7.31 8.43 30.02
C ASP A 159 -6.39 7.85 28.94
N ASP A 160 -5.33 8.59 28.61
CA ASP A 160 -4.28 8.18 27.68
C ASP A 160 -2.99 7.84 28.41
N TYR A 161 -2.39 6.71 28.02
CA TYR A 161 -1.13 6.23 28.55
C TYR A 161 -0.13 6.10 27.40
N VAL A 162 1.08 6.63 27.58
CA VAL A 162 2.15 6.62 26.57
C VAL A 162 3.39 5.97 27.19
N MET A 163 3.92 4.93 26.55
CA MET A 163 5.12 4.22 26.96
C MET A 163 6.17 4.29 25.86
N LYS A 164 7.41 4.60 26.24
CA LYS A 164 8.56 4.66 25.34
C LYS A 164 9.61 3.64 25.72
N THR A 165 10.10 2.89 24.74
CA THR A 165 11.13 1.87 24.93
C THR A 165 12.03 1.78 23.67
N PRO A 166 13.32 1.38 23.79
CA PRO A 166 14.17 1.17 22.62
C PRO A 166 13.72 0.02 21.70
N SER A 167 13.05 -1.00 22.24
CA SER A 167 12.63 -2.19 21.51
C SER A 167 11.40 -2.82 22.13
N ALA A 168 10.49 -3.32 21.30
CA ALA A 168 9.34 -4.10 21.76
C ALA A 168 9.01 -5.20 20.76
N THR A 169 8.41 -6.28 21.24
CA THR A 169 7.87 -7.36 20.42
C THR A 169 6.37 -7.44 20.66
N PHE A 170 5.61 -7.37 19.58
CA PHE A 170 4.15 -7.53 19.59
C PHE A 170 3.77 -8.88 18.98
N LEU A 171 3.17 -9.73 19.82
CA LEU A 171 2.56 -11.00 19.45
C LEU A 171 1.11 -10.72 19.11
N ILE A 172 0.77 -10.70 17.82
CA ILE A 172 -0.55 -10.24 17.35
C ILE A 172 -1.64 -11.23 17.78
N ASP A 173 -1.39 -12.54 17.67
CA ASP A 173 -2.38 -13.55 18.05
C ASP A 173 -2.69 -13.57 19.56
N GLU A 174 -1.70 -13.26 20.40
CA GLU A 174 -1.86 -13.17 21.87
C GLU A 174 -2.27 -11.77 22.34
N ASP A 175 -2.39 -10.80 21.43
CA ASP A 175 -2.52 -9.36 21.70
C ASP A 175 -1.60 -8.90 22.86
N LYS A 176 -0.33 -9.31 22.77
CA LYS A 176 0.66 -9.18 23.85
C LYS A 176 1.89 -8.41 23.39
N VAL A 177 2.20 -7.34 24.11
CA VAL A 177 3.38 -6.50 23.87
C VAL A 177 4.41 -6.77 24.96
N THR A 178 5.63 -7.09 24.57
CA THR A 178 6.75 -7.34 25.49
C THR A 178 7.92 -6.41 25.17
N SER A 179 8.63 -5.99 26.20
CA SER A 179 9.85 -5.20 26.07
C SER A 179 10.85 -5.66 27.13
N ASP A 180 12.00 -6.14 26.65
CA ASP A 180 13.15 -6.51 27.49
C ASP A 180 14.12 -5.35 27.73
N ALA A 181 13.81 -4.16 27.21
CA ALA A 181 14.59 -2.95 27.37
C ALA A 181 13.87 -1.95 28.29
N GLY A 182 14.66 -1.07 28.91
CA GLY A 182 14.16 -0.08 29.86
C GLY A 182 13.02 0.75 29.27
N VAL A 183 11.90 0.78 30.00
CA VAL A 183 10.67 1.44 29.60
C VAL A 183 10.45 2.71 30.43
N ARG A 184 9.95 3.75 29.77
CA ARG A 184 9.46 4.97 30.43
C ARG A 184 8.01 5.22 30.06
N GLY A 185 7.14 5.18 31.05
CA GLY A 185 5.71 5.46 30.92
C GLY A 185 5.36 6.87 31.37
N GLN A 186 4.38 7.45 30.69
CA GLN A 186 3.68 8.68 31.04
C GLN A 186 2.19 8.35 31.11
N GLY A 187 1.58 8.67 32.24
CA GLY A 187 0.15 8.49 32.46
C GLY A 187 -0.58 9.83 32.57
N PRO A 188 -1.90 9.77 32.79
CA PRO A 188 -2.72 10.94 33.05
C PRO A 188 -2.15 11.77 34.20
N ARG A 189 -2.43 13.08 34.17
CA ARG A 189 -2.02 14.03 35.23
C ARG A 189 -0.49 14.10 35.44
N GLY A 190 0.28 13.79 34.41
CA GLY A 190 1.75 13.84 34.44
C GLY A 190 2.39 12.73 35.27
N ALA A 191 1.67 11.65 35.57
CA ALA A 191 2.25 10.50 36.23
C ALA A 191 3.41 9.94 35.38
N THR A 192 4.51 9.55 36.03
CA THR A 192 5.68 8.97 35.35
C THR A 192 6.01 7.61 35.92
N LEU A 193 6.48 6.72 35.05
CA LEU A 193 6.84 5.35 35.34
C LEU A 193 8.17 5.03 34.68
N GLU A 194 9.08 4.37 35.40
CA GLU A 194 10.31 3.80 34.84
C GLU A 194 10.42 2.35 35.30
N ALA A 195 10.81 1.44 34.41
CA ALA A 195 11.06 0.04 34.73
C ALA A 195 12.07 -0.56 33.74
N ASP A 196 12.66 -1.71 34.07
CA ASP A 196 13.63 -2.38 33.19
C ASP A 196 12.94 -3.19 32.09
N LYS A 197 11.76 -3.73 32.37
CA LYS A 197 10.97 -4.55 31.45
C LYS A 197 9.47 -4.25 31.54
N MET A 198 8.77 -4.53 30.45
CA MET A 198 7.32 -4.38 30.36
C MET A 198 6.69 -5.57 29.64
N THR A 199 5.58 -6.07 30.18
CA THR A 199 4.69 -7.00 29.49
C THR A 199 3.26 -6.47 29.59
N ALA A 200 2.67 -6.08 28.47
CA ALA A 200 1.26 -5.73 28.37
C ALA A 200 0.50 -6.88 27.71
N ASN A 201 -0.45 -7.46 28.42
CA ASN A 201 -1.42 -8.41 27.88
C ASN A 201 -2.76 -7.67 27.77
N ASN A 202 -3.22 -7.46 26.54
CA ASN A 202 -4.44 -6.73 26.28
C ASN A 202 -5.71 -7.60 26.47
N GLU A 203 -5.61 -8.92 26.25
CA GLU A 203 -6.68 -9.89 26.53
C GLU A 203 -7.06 -9.86 28.03
N ASP A 204 -6.06 -9.93 28.90
CA ASP A 204 -6.21 -9.87 30.37
C ASP A 204 -6.40 -8.45 30.92
N LYS A 205 -6.37 -7.43 30.05
CA LYS A 205 -6.33 -6.00 30.43
C LYS A 205 -5.28 -5.68 31.50
N ARG A 206 -4.12 -6.36 31.45
CA ARG A 206 -3.10 -6.31 32.50
C ARG A 206 -1.76 -5.87 31.92
N VAL A 207 -1.11 -4.93 32.58
CA VAL A 207 0.26 -4.51 32.28
C VAL A 207 1.14 -4.79 33.49
N VAL A 208 2.25 -5.48 33.26
CA VAL A 208 3.23 -5.88 34.26
C VAL A 208 4.55 -5.19 33.95
N PHE A 209 5.14 -4.58 34.96
CA PHE A 209 6.44 -3.94 34.90
C PHE A 209 7.39 -4.66 35.85
N GLU A 210 8.60 -4.96 35.37
CA GLU A 210 9.58 -5.74 36.13
C GLU A 210 10.95 -5.04 36.11
N GLY A 211 11.66 -5.15 37.23
CA GLY A 211 13.00 -4.57 37.40
C GLY A 211 12.99 -3.05 37.66
N ASN A 212 13.65 -2.65 38.74
CA ASN A 212 13.89 -1.25 39.16
C ASN A 212 12.70 -0.29 38.96
N VAL A 213 11.48 -0.76 39.27
CA VAL A 213 10.25 -0.02 39.01
C VAL A 213 10.16 1.23 39.89
N LYS A 214 10.04 2.40 39.26
CA LYS A 214 9.83 3.69 39.91
C LYS A 214 8.56 4.33 39.39
N VAL A 215 7.67 4.72 40.28
CA VAL A 215 6.41 5.38 39.95
C VAL A 215 6.34 6.71 40.65
N ARG A 216 5.93 7.76 39.93
CA ARG A 216 5.62 9.07 40.50
C ARG A 216 4.23 9.48 40.06
N ILE A 217 3.32 9.58 41.03
CA ILE A 217 1.94 9.99 40.83
C ILE A 217 1.76 11.37 41.45
N TYR A 218 1.14 12.28 40.70
CA TYR A 218 0.75 13.59 41.22
C TYR A 218 -0.72 13.55 41.61
N PRO A 219 -1.06 13.68 42.90
CA PRO A 219 -2.45 13.73 43.31
C PRO A 219 -3.08 15.03 42.78
N SER A 220 -4.18 14.91 42.05
CA SER A 220 -5.05 16.06 41.81
C SER A 220 -5.74 16.40 43.13
N ARG A 221 -5.57 17.65 43.60
CA ARG A 221 -6.53 18.21 44.55
C ARG A 221 -7.86 18.27 43.82
N GLU A 222 -8.81 17.45 44.23
CA GLU A 222 -10.20 17.68 43.84
C GLU A 222 -10.60 19.02 44.46
N GLU A 223 -10.81 19.99 43.57
CA GLU A 223 -11.34 21.30 43.88
C GLU A 223 -12.80 21.12 44.29
N GLY A 224 -12.99 20.67 45.54
CA GLY A 224 -14.29 20.23 46.06
C GLY A 224 -14.21 19.70 47.49
N ASP A 225 -13.02 19.34 47.98
CA ASP A 225 -12.85 18.96 49.38
C ASP A 225 -12.79 20.23 50.25
N CYS A 226 -13.96 20.78 50.58
CA CYS A 226 -14.13 21.73 51.67
C CYS A 226 -13.77 21.05 53.00
N LEU A 227 -12.49 20.79 53.22
CA LEU A 227 -12.00 20.24 54.48
C LEU A 227 -12.36 21.23 55.60
N PRO A 228 -13.08 20.80 56.65
CA PRO A 228 -13.34 21.66 57.78
C PRO A 228 -12.00 22.03 58.41
N ARG A 229 -11.78 23.33 58.61
CA ARG A 229 -10.65 23.83 59.40
C ARG A 229 -10.76 23.24 60.80
N PHE A 230 -9.92 22.27 61.14
CA PHE A 230 -9.73 21.84 62.52
C PHE A 230 -9.25 23.04 63.33
N GLY A 231 -10.10 23.54 64.24
CA GLY A 231 -9.81 24.69 65.10
C GLY A 231 -10.81 25.86 65.05
N ALA A 232 -11.94 25.76 64.33
CA ALA A 232 -12.98 26.78 64.43
C ALA A 232 -13.66 26.75 65.82
N PRO A 233 -13.81 27.90 66.50
CA PRO A 233 -14.56 27.95 67.76
C PRO A 233 -16.02 27.56 67.52
N VAL A 234 -16.55 26.67 68.36
CA VAL A 234 -17.95 26.24 68.34
C VAL A 234 -18.81 27.43 68.75
N GLY A 235 -19.42 28.11 67.78
CA GLY A 235 -20.30 29.24 68.07
C GLY A 235 -20.77 30.14 66.92
N GLU A 236 -20.41 29.88 65.66
CA GLU A 236 -20.88 30.70 64.53
C GLU A 236 -21.83 29.91 63.64
N ARG A 237 -22.96 30.54 63.29
CA ARG A 237 -24.10 29.95 62.58
C ARG A 237 -23.69 29.26 61.28
N ASP A 238 -24.40 28.16 61.02
CA ASP A 238 -24.40 27.30 59.83
C ASP A 238 -23.80 27.92 58.55
N PRO A 239 -22.71 27.37 57.98
CA PRO A 239 -22.17 27.81 56.69
C PRO A 239 -22.87 27.14 55.49
N GLY A 240 -23.97 26.40 55.72
CA GLY A 240 -24.67 25.61 54.71
C GLY A 240 -25.32 26.37 53.55
N GLU A 241 -25.33 27.70 53.55
CA GLU A 241 -26.07 28.48 52.54
C GLU A 241 -25.20 29.12 51.45
N ASN A 242 -23.88 29.22 51.63
CA ASN A 242 -23.00 29.91 50.66
C ASN A 242 -22.32 28.99 49.63
N CYS A 243 -22.48 27.67 49.73
CA CYS A 243 -21.92 26.72 48.76
C CYS A 243 -22.79 26.52 47.50
N LYS A 244 -23.72 27.46 47.21
CA LYS A 244 -24.50 27.49 45.97
C LYS A 244 -24.16 28.67 45.05
N ARG A 245 -23.20 29.53 45.40
CA ARG A 245 -22.91 30.76 44.62
C ARG A 245 -21.68 30.73 43.72
N SER A 246 -20.84 29.70 43.77
CA SER A 246 -19.66 29.59 42.89
C SER A 246 -19.85 28.60 41.72
N ALA A 247 -21.06 28.07 41.51
CA ALA A 247 -21.42 27.33 40.31
C ALA A 247 -22.20 28.24 39.35
N GLY A 248 -21.54 29.30 38.86
CA GLY A 248 -22.07 30.21 37.86
C GLY A 248 -20.91 31.02 37.27
N GLU A 249 -20.86 31.05 35.93
CA GLU A 249 -19.78 31.61 35.06
C GLU A 249 -18.55 30.68 35.01
N ASP A 250 -18.39 29.80 34.01
CA ASP A 250 -18.21 30.15 32.60
C ASP A 250 -18.71 29.05 31.65
N GLY A 251 -19.79 29.35 30.91
CA GLY A 251 -20.32 28.52 29.84
C GLY A 251 -20.67 29.39 28.64
N LYS A 252 -19.66 30.00 28.01
CA LYS A 252 -19.82 30.65 26.69
C LYS A 252 -20.18 29.58 25.66
N VAL A 253 -21.46 29.58 25.27
CA VAL A 253 -21.93 29.02 24.02
C VAL A 253 -21.36 29.87 22.88
N SER A 254 -20.46 29.31 22.08
CA SER A 254 -20.18 29.80 20.73
C SER A 254 -21.26 29.27 19.78
N PRO A 255 -22.07 30.11 19.11
CA PRO A 255 -22.93 29.67 18.02
C PRO A 255 -22.20 29.64 16.67
N GLU A 256 -22.72 28.78 15.79
CA GLU A 256 -22.33 28.54 14.39
C GLU A 256 -22.07 29.81 13.54
N PRO A 257 -21.21 29.75 12.50
CA PRO A 257 -21.02 30.85 11.58
C PRO A 257 -22.14 30.92 10.52
N THR A 258 -22.93 31.99 10.55
CA THR A 258 -23.86 32.33 9.45
C THR A 258 -23.11 33.16 8.40
N ILE A 259 -23.02 32.63 7.18
CA ILE A 259 -22.55 33.33 5.98
C ILE A 259 -23.45 34.55 5.73
N ARG A 260 -22.86 35.75 5.61
CA ARG A 260 -23.53 36.92 5.02
C ARG A 260 -22.83 37.33 3.73
N GLU A 261 -23.60 37.19 2.67
CA GLU A 261 -23.44 37.75 1.33
C GLU A 261 -23.45 39.29 1.40
N ASN A 262 -22.49 39.94 0.76
CA ASN A 262 -22.51 41.38 0.55
C ASN A 262 -22.44 41.69 -0.95
N ARG A 263 -23.40 42.51 -1.35
CA ARG A 263 -23.54 43.19 -2.64
C ARG A 263 -22.56 44.35 -2.75
#